data_AF-A0A2S4UX30-F1
#
_entry.id   AF-A0A2S4UX30-F1
#
_cell.length_a   1.000
_cell.length_b   1.000
_cell.length_c   1.000
_cell.angle_alpha   90.00
_cell.angle_beta   90.00
_cell.angle_gamma   90.00
#
_symmetry.space_group_name_H-M   'P 1'
#
loop_
_entity.id
_entity.type
_entity.pdbx_description
1 polymer ?
#
loop_
_entity_poly.entity_id
_entity_poly.type
_entity_poly.pdbx_seq_one_letter_code
_entity_poly.pdbx_strand_id
1 'polypeptide(L)'
;MGRGRRELRISDVKSQNWRKQRLLETCLSISDNKINLNGYSIFSKELLGGMMERLKVNEEKHEELVVKIQVDTVLEFVENVTKVAHLLTIDYLSVFKEHESEILRVDQVEHTLEFLTKLWLDIEEGKIQSEWAKKLTKILNFQKGDTNVYNMVTKKALGQTVASHFLKYWLVSTRGSLPGGNHHQPAENHPGILELINKIIFYSNYKSITRDITN
;
A
#
# COMPACT_ATOMS: atom_id res chain seq x y z
N MET A 1 44.30 -27.99 -12.37
CA MET A 1 43.19 -27.45 -13.20
C MET A 1 42.17 -26.80 -12.26
N GLY A 2 42.14 -25.47 -12.23
CA GLY A 2 41.39 -24.69 -11.25
C GLY A 2 39.88 -24.70 -11.49
N ARG A 3 39.10 -24.83 -10.40
CA ARG A 3 37.65 -24.64 -10.39
C ARG A 3 37.34 -23.22 -10.85
N GLY A 4 36.68 -23.11 -12.01
CA GLY A 4 36.13 -21.84 -12.47
C GLY A 4 35.17 -21.28 -11.42
N ARG A 5 35.46 -20.07 -10.94
CA ARG A 5 34.48 -19.22 -10.25
C ARG A 5 33.27 -19.12 -11.18
N ARG A 6 32.11 -19.58 -10.72
CA ARG A 6 30.84 -19.17 -11.33
C ARG A 6 30.69 -17.69 -11.02
N GLU A 7 31.09 -16.85 -11.96
CA GLU A 7 30.70 -15.45 -11.96
C GLU A 7 29.17 -15.42 -12.12
N LEU A 8 28.47 -14.98 -11.07
CA LEU A 8 27.04 -14.71 -11.10
C LEU A 8 26.78 -13.70 -12.22
N ARG A 9 26.11 -14.16 -13.29
CA ARG A 9 25.78 -13.30 -14.42
C ARG A 9 24.77 -12.25 -13.97
N ILE A 10 25.03 -11.02 -14.38
CA ILE A 10 24.15 -9.85 -14.29
C ILE A 10 22.76 -10.11 -14.91
N SER A 11 22.57 -11.20 -15.66
CA SER A 11 21.30 -11.63 -16.26
C SER A 11 20.19 -12.03 -15.29
N ASP A 12 20.46 -12.14 -13.99
CA ASP A 12 19.41 -12.33 -12.96
C ASP A 12 18.82 -10.98 -12.50
N VAL A 13 18.68 -10.00 -13.41
CA VAL A 13 17.92 -8.77 -13.15
C VAL A 13 16.46 -9.17 -12.94
N LYS A 14 16.11 -9.40 -11.68
CA LYS A 14 14.77 -9.79 -11.28
C LYS A 14 13.75 -8.78 -11.78
N SER A 15 12.68 -9.30 -12.40
CA SER A 15 11.62 -8.47 -12.99
C SER A 15 11.09 -7.45 -11.98
N GLN A 16 10.62 -6.29 -12.47
CA GLN A 16 10.07 -5.25 -11.61
C GLN A 16 8.95 -5.77 -10.68
N ASN A 17 8.19 -6.78 -11.13
CA ASN A 17 7.14 -7.42 -10.34
C ASN A 17 7.69 -8.19 -9.14
N TRP A 18 8.80 -8.93 -9.30
CA TRP A 18 9.44 -9.61 -8.18
C TRP A 18 9.91 -8.62 -7.12
N ARG A 19 10.52 -7.50 -7.54
CA ARG A 19 10.98 -6.46 -6.62
C ARG A 19 9.82 -5.86 -5.84
N LYS A 20 8.72 -5.52 -6.52
CA LYS A 20 7.49 -5.00 -5.88
C LYS A 20 6.89 -5.99 -4.89
N GLN A 21 6.86 -7.28 -5.22
CA GLN A 21 6.38 -8.31 -4.31
C GLN A 21 7.23 -8.39 -3.04
N ARG A 22 8.56 -8.45 -3.17
CA ARG A 22 9.45 -8.51 -2.01
C ARG A 22 9.42 -7.25 -1.16
N LEU A 23 9.23 -6.10 -1.80
CA LEU A 23 9.04 -4.85 -1.10
C LEU A 23 7.75 -4.88 -0.27
N LEU A 24 6.63 -5.33 -0.84
CA LEU A 24 5.38 -5.49 -0.08
C LEU A 24 5.58 -6.40 1.13
N GLU A 25 6.15 -7.60 0.94
CA GLU A 25 6.38 -8.57 2.02
C GLU A 25 7.28 -7.99 3.13
N THR A 26 8.29 -7.21 2.76
CA THR A 26 9.17 -6.54 3.71
C THR A 26 8.43 -5.44 4.46
N CYS A 27 7.66 -4.60 3.76
CA CYS A 27 6.86 -3.55 4.38
C CYS A 27 5.81 -4.12 5.35
N LEU A 28 5.13 -5.22 4.99
CA LEU A 28 4.19 -5.90 5.87
C LEU A 28 4.89 -6.40 7.13
N SER A 29 6.01 -7.10 6.98
CA SER A 29 6.81 -7.57 8.12
C SER A 29 7.26 -6.44 9.04
N ILE A 30 7.70 -5.30 8.48
CA ILE A 30 8.06 -4.12 9.28
C ILE A 30 6.83 -3.57 10.00
N SER A 31 5.72 -3.40 9.28
CA SER A 31 4.47 -2.87 9.82
C SER A 31 3.96 -3.72 10.98
N ASP A 32 3.91 -5.05 10.81
CA ASP A 32 3.45 -5.99 11.85
C ASP A 32 4.38 -6.02 13.07
N ASN A 33 5.70 -6.02 12.86
CA ASN A 33 6.66 -6.16 13.95
C ASN A 33 7.02 -4.86 14.66
N LYS A 34 6.87 -3.70 14.02
CA LYS A 34 7.31 -2.40 14.55
C LYS A 34 6.17 -1.47 14.92
N ILE A 35 5.06 -1.51 14.17
CA ILE A 35 3.92 -0.64 14.40
C ILE A 35 2.75 -1.41 15.02
N ASN A 36 2.53 -2.65 14.55
CA ASN A 36 1.46 -3.54 14.98
C ASN A 36 0.08 -2.85 14.92
N LEU A 37 -0.35 -2.45 13.72
CA LEU A 37 -1.63 -1.76 13.51
C LEU A 37 -2.84 -2.53 14.05
N ASN A 38 -2.75 -3.86 14.15
CA ASN A 38 -3.78 -4.70 14.76
C ASN A 38 -4.09 -4.32 16.23
N GLY A 39 -3.16 -3.67 16.93
CA GLY A 39 -3.37 -3.15 18.28
C GLY A 39 -4.24 -1.88 18.35
N TYR A 40 -4.50 -1.22 17.23
CA TYR A 40 -5.28 0.03 17.17
C TYR A 40 -6.74 -0.26 16.82
N SER A 41 -7.68 0.32 17.58
CA SER A 41 -9.12 0.11 17.36
C SER A 41 -9.60 0.67 16.03
N ILE A 42 -9.07 1.83 15.62
CA ILE A 42 -9.38 2.47 14.34
C ILE A 42 -9.05 1.52 13.18
N PHE A 43 -7.93 0.79 13.27
CA PHE A 43 -7.55 -0.17 12.25
C PHE A 43 -8.38 -1.47 12.34
N SER A 44 -8.36 -2.13 13.50
CA SER A 44 -8.94 -3.48 13.65
C SER A 44 -10.47 -3.51 13.64
N LYS A 45 -11.13 -2.52 14.27
CA LYS A 45 -12.59 -2.50 14.43
C LYS A 45 -13.25 -1.58 13.41
N GLU A 46 -12.80 -0.33 13.33
CA GLU A 46 -13.49 0.67 12.52
C GLU A 46 -13.22 0.45 11.03
N LEU A 47 -11.95 0.38 10.63
CA LEU A 47 -11.57 0.10 9.25
C LEU A 47 -11.91 -1.34 8.85
N LEU A 48 -11.24 -2.34 9.42
CA LEU A 48 -11.39 -3.73 8.94
C LEU A 48 -12.78 -4.29 9.24
N GLY A 49 -13.32 -4.03 10.44
CA GLY A 49 -14.69 -4.43 10.77
C GLY A 49 -15.73 -3.74 9.89
N GLY A 50 -15.65 -2.41 9.74
CA GLY A 50 -16.55 -1.65 8.88
C GLY A 50 -16.46 -2.04 7.41
N MET A 51 -15.25 -2.31 6.90
CA MET A 51 -15.06 -2.80 5.53
C MET A 51 -15.62 -4.21 5.36
N MET A 52 -15.44 -5.11 6.34
CA MET A 52 -16.00 -6.47 6.27
C MET A 52 -17.52 -6.46 6.14
N GLU A 53 -18.21 -5.62 6.92
CA GLU A 53 -19.67 -5.46 6.83
C GLU A 53 -20.09 -4.94 5.45
N ARG A 54 -19.42 -3.90 4.96
CA ARG A 54 -19.70 -3.30 3.63
C ARG A 54 -19.46 -4.29 2.49
N LEU A 55 -18.35 -5.03 2.54
CA LEU A 55 -18.00 -6.02 1.52
C LEU A 55 -19.06 -7.13 1.43
N LYS A 56 -19.56 -7.64 2.57
CA LYS A 56 -20.66 -8.63 2.58
C LYS A 56 -21.93 -8.07 1.93
N VAL A 57 -22.34 -6.87 2.33
CA VAL A 57 -23.52 -6.20 1.76
C VAL A 57 -23.36 -5.96 0.26
N ASN A 58 -22.16 -5.62 -0.20
CA ASN A 58 -21.88 -5.37 -1.61
C ASN A 58 -21.80 -6.66 -2.44
N GLU A 59 -21.28 -7.75 -1.88
CA GLU A 59 -21.26 -9.08 -2.52
C GLU A 59 -22.69 -9.58 -2.77
N GLU A 60 -23.59 -9.46 -1.78
CA GLU A 60 -25.00 -9.87 -1.89
C GLU A 60 -25.76 -9.12 -2.99
N LYS A 61 -25.43 -7.85 -3.24
CA LYS A 61 -26.07 -7.04 -4.29
C LYS A 61 -25.72 -7.48 -5.71
N HIS A 62 -24.65 -8.27 -5.89
CA HIS A 62 -24.06 -8.54 -7.20
C HIS A 62 -23.77 -10.04 -7.41
N GLU A 63 -24.76 -10.89 -7.21
CA GLU A 63 -24.69 -12.36 -7.42
C GLU A 63 -24.20 -12.79 -8.82
N GLU A 64 -24.30 -11.94 -9.85
CA GLU A 64 -23.98 -12.27 -11.24
C GLU A 64 -22.51 -12.01 -11.67
N LEU A 65 -21.56 -12.09 -10.73
CA LEU A 65 -20.16 -11.95 -11.07
C LEU A 65 -19.61 -13.13 -11.89
N VAL A 66 -18.95 -12.82 -13.01
CA VAL A 66 -18.22 -13.78 -13.85
C VAL A 66 -16.95 -14.32 -13.14
N VAL A 67 -16.42 -13.58 -12.16
CA VAL A 67 -15.24 -13.95 -11.37
C VAL A 67 -15.60 -13.92 -9.90
N LYS A 68 -15.61 -15.10 -9.25
CA LYS A 68 -15.94 -15.24 -7.83
C LYS A 68 -14.71 -14.97 -6.97
N ILE A 69 -14.50 -13.70 -6.58
CA ILE A 69 -13.57 -13.36 -5.50
C ILE A 69 -14.31 -13.36 -4.18
N GLN A 70 -13.66 -13.88 -3.16
CA GLN A 70 -14.22 -13.97 -1.81
C GLN A 70 -14.02 -12.64 -1.07
N VAL A 71 -15.00 -12.29 -0.24
CA VAL A 71 -14.91 -11.14 0.68
C VAL A 71 -13.61 -11.13 1.48
N ASP A 72 -13.21 -12.28 2.04
CA ASP A 72 -11.99 -12.39 2.84
C ASP A 72 -10.72 -12.03 2.04
N THR A 73 -10.68 -12.36 0.74
CA THR A 73 -9.55 -11.98 -0.13
C THR A 73 -9.48 -10.47 -0.35
N VAL A 74 -10.63 -9.81 -0.50
CA VAL A 74 -10.68 -8.34 -0.63
C VAL A 74 -10.32 -7.67 0.70
N LEU A 75 -10.78 -8.22 1.82
CA LEU A 75 -10.46 -7.71 3.15
C LEU A 75 -8.97 -7.83 3.47
N GLU A 76 -8.35 -8.97 3.18
CA GLU A 76 -6.90 -9.17 3.32
C GLU A 76 -6.13 -8.17 2.45
N PHE A 77 -6.62 -7.89 1.24
CA PHE A 77 -6.03 -6.86 0.39
C PHE A 77 -6.12 -5.46 1.00
N VAL A 78 -7.28 -5.08 1.55
CA VAL A 78 -7.47 -3.80 2.27
C VAL A 78 -6.52 -3.70 3.47
N GLU A 79 -6.40 -4.77 4.26
CA GLU A 79 -5.49 -4.86 5.40
C GLU A 79 -4.04 -4.62 4.96
N ASN A 80 -3.57 -5.39 3.99
CA ASN A 80 -2.20 -5.35 3.52
C ASN A 80 -1.83 -3.99 2.92
N VAL A 81 -2.70 -3.44 2.06
CA VAL A 81 -2.47 -2.13 1.44
C VAL A 81 -2.43 -1.04 2.50
N THR A 82 -3.30 -1.09 3.51
CA THR A 82 -3.33 -0.09 4.58
C THR A 82 -2.06 -0.15 5.43
N LYS A 83 -1.63 -1.36 5.84
CA LYS A 83 -0.39 -1.56 6.59
C LYS A 83 0.83 -1.00 5.87
N VAL A 84 0.93 -1.25 4.56
CA VAL A 84 2.04 -0.74 3.75
C VAL A 84 1.92 0.76 3.50
N ALA A 85 0.72 1.28 3.18
CA ALA A 85 0.52 2.71 2.95
C ALA A 85 0.85 3.53 4.20
N HIS A 86 0.39 3.07 5.37
CA HIS A 86 0.73 3.68 6.65
C HIS A 86 2.24 3.73 6.88
N LEU A 87 2.93 2.60 6.73
CA LEU A 87 4.40 2.56 6.86
C LEU A 87 5.08 3.52 5.90
N LEU A 88 4.67 3.56 4.63
CA LEU A 88 5.22 4.48 3.64
C LEU A 88 5.01 5.96 4.01
N THR A 89 3.87 6.30 4.61
CA THR A 89 3.61 7.65 5.13
C THR A 89 4.54 8.00 6.30
N ILE A 90 4.72 7.08 7.25
CA ILE A 90 5.66 7.27 8.37
C ILE A 90 7.11 7.38 7.87
N ASP A 91 7.52 6.54 6.91
CA ASP A 91 8.85 6.60 6.32
C ASP A 91 9.08 7.92 5.58
N TYR A 92 8.08 8.40 4.84
CA TYR A 92 8.13 9.71 4.21
C TYR A 92 8.38 10.80 5.23
N LEU A 93 7.52 10.90 6.26
CA LEU A 93 7.66 11.91 7.31
C LEU A 93 9.02 11.81 8.02
N SER A 94 9.54 10.59 8.21
CA SER A 94 10.84 10.35 8.85
C SER A 94 12.00 10.86 8.00
N VAL A 95 12.00 10.53 6.70
CA VAL A 95 13.06 10.92 5.76
C VAL A 95 13.16 12.44 5.65
N PHE A 96 12.03 13.14 5.69
CA PHE A 96 11.98 14.60 5.58
C PHE A 96 12.00 15.32 6.93
N LYS A 97 12.07 14.59 8.06
CA LYS A 97 12.00 15.14 9.43
C LYS A 97 10.76 16.01 9.65
N GLU A 98 9.64 15.56 9.12
CA GLU A 98 8.35 16.27 9.19
C GLU A 98 7.43 15.69 10.27
N HIS A 99 7.94 14.77 11.08
CA HIS A 99 7.29 14.40 12.33
C HIS A 99 7.41 15.53 13.34
N GLU A 100 6.34 15.74 14.11
CA GLU A 100 6.34 16.67 15.24
C GLU A 100 7.31 16.25 16.36
N SER A 101 7.74 14.98 16.36
CA SER A 101 8.59 14.37 17.37
C SER A 101 9.61 13.42 16.74
N GLU A 102 10.78 13.27 17.37
CA GLU A 102 11.80 12.30 16.95
C GLU A 102 11.35 10.84 17.09
N ILE A 103 10.28 10.60 17.87
CA ILE A 103 9.70 9.29 18.12
C ILE A 103 8.31 9.26 17.50
N LEU A 104 7.98 8.17 16.79
CA LEU A 104 6.64 7.93 16.27
C LEU A 104 5.65 7.85 17.44
N ARG A 105 4.68 8.77 17.47
CA ARG A 105 3.68 8.84 18.52
C ARG A 105 2.38 8.13 18.11
N VAL A 106 1.61 7.71 19.12
CA VAL A 106 0.34 7.00 18.95
C VAL A 106 -0.67 7.84 18.16
N ASP A 107 -0.78 9.12 18.48
CA ASP A 107 -1.67 10.09 17.81
C ASP A 107 -1.32 10.26 16.31
N GLN A 108 -0.04 10.23 15.95
CA GLN A 108 0.38 10.28 14.54
C GLN A 108 -0.03 9.02 13.76
N VAL A 109 0.04 7.85 14.42
CA VAL A 109 -0.46 6.59 13.85
C VAL A 109 -1.97 6.67 13.66
N GLU A 110 -2.70 7.10 14.69
CA GLU A 110 -4.16 7.26 14.65
C GLU A 110 -4.61 8.24 13.57
N HIS A 111 -4.00 9.43 13.47
CA HIS A 111 -4.33 10.42 12.45
C HIS A 111 -4.11 9.88 11.03
N THR A 112 -3.03 9.13 10.82
CA THR A 112 -2.77 8.50 9.53
C THR A 112 -3.81 7.41 9.23
N LEU A 113 -4.20 6.62 10.23
CA LEU A 113 -5.25 5.61 10.09
C LEU A 113 -6.63 6.22 9.81
N GLU A 114 -6.99 7.33 10.45
CA GLU A 114 -8.23 8.07 10.17
C GLU A 114 -8.29 8.50 8.71
N PHE A 115 -7.19 9.06 8.20
CA PHE A 115 -7.10 9.45 6.79
C PHE A 115 -7.27 8.24 5.86
N LEU A 116 -6.54 7.14 6.11
CA LEU A 116 -6.59 5.95 5.27
C LEU A 116 -7.98 5.28 5.31
N THR A 117 -8.63 5.29 6.48
CA THR A 117 -10.00 4.81 6.67
C THR A 117 -10.97 5.62 5.84
N LYS A 118 -10.93 6.94 5.95
CA LYS A 118 -11.74 7.82 5.12
C LYS A 118 -11.48 7.61 3.63
N LEU A 119 -10.22 7.46 3.22
CA LEU A 119 -9.85 7.23 1.82
C LEU A 119 -10.47 5.94 1.28
N TRP A 120 -10.44 4.83 2.04
CA TRP A 120 -11.11 3.60 1.62
C TRP A 120 -12.61 3.77 1.42
N LEU A 121 -13.28 4.45 2.36
CA LEU A 121 -14.71 4.74 2.27
C LEU A 121 -15.01 5.64 1.05
N ASP A 122 -14.21 6.68 0.83
CA ASP A 122 -14.39 7.57 -0.31
C ASP A 122 -14.14 6.85 -1.67
N ILE A 123 -13.25 5.86 -1.71
CA ILE A 123 -13.05 5.00 -2.89
C ILE A 123 -14.24 4.06 -3.10
N GLU A 124 -14.74 3.42 -2.04
CA GLU A 124 -15.89 2.52 -2.08
C GLU A 124 -17.14 3.23 -2.59
N GLU A 125 -17.38 4.45 -2.10
CA GLU A 125 -18.48 5.31 -2.52
C GLU A 125 -18.26 5.97 -3.90
N GLY A 126 -17.11 5.73 -4.54
CA GLY A 126 -16.80 6.23 -5.88
C GLY A 126 -16.55 7.74 -5.95
N LYS A 127 -16.22 8.39 -4.83
CA LYS A 127 -15.92 9.83 -4.78
C LYS A 127 -14.58 10.17 -5.44
N ILE A 128 -13.63 9.23 -5.44
CA ILE A 128 -12.29 9.44 -6.04
C ILE A 128 -12.31 9.08 -7.53
N GLN A 129 -12.21 10.09 -8.41
CA GLN A 129 -12.39 9.94 -9.86
C GLN A 129 -11.16 9.42 -10.64
N SER A 130 -10.07 9.08 -9.97
CA SER A 130 -8.86 8.60 -10.64
C SER A 130 -9.01 7.17 -11.20
N GLU A 131 -8.28 6.85 -12.27
CA GLU A 131 -8.38 5.53 -12.92
C GLU A 131 -7.97 4.36 -12.02
N TRP A 132 -7.06 4.57 -11.07
CA TRP A 132 -6.71 3.52 -10.10
C TRP A 132 -7.81 3.33 -9.05
N ALA A 133 -8.45 4.42 -8.61
CA ALA A 133 -9.52 4.37 -7.61
C ALA A 133 -10.78 3.71 -8.20
N LYS A 134 -11.16 4.04 -9.45
CA LYS A 134 -12.30 3.38 -10.13
C LYS A 134 -12.16 1.86 -10.19
N LYS A 135 -10.93 1.35 -10.36
CA LYS A 135 -10.67 -0.10 -10.33
C LYS A 135 -10.92 -0.69 -8.95
N LEU A 136 -10.50 0.02 -7.89
CA LEU A 136 -10.78 -0.38 -6.52
C LEU A 136 -12.27 -0.27 -6.18
N THR A 137 -12.97 0.78 -6.61
CA THR A 137 -14.43 0.90 -6.47
C THR A 137 -15.13 -0.34 -7.02
N LYS A 138 -14.74 -0.81 -8.21
CA LYS A 138 -15.29 -2.05 -8.80
C LYS A 138 -15.02 -3.28 -7.94
N ILE A 139 -13.81 -3.40 -7.40
CA ILE A 139 -13.42 -4.53 -6.53
C ILE A 139 -14.21 -4.50 -5.21
N LEU A 140 -14.28 -3.35 -4.54
CA LEU A 140 -14.95 -3.19 -3.24
C LEU A 140 -16.48 -3.33 -3.34
N ASN A 141 -17.04 -3.05 -4.51
CA ASN A 141 -18.47 -3.19 -4.78
C ASN A 141 -18.81 -4.47 -5.55
N PHE A 142 -17.87 -5.41 -5.75
CA PHE A 142 -18.13 -6.65 -6.49
C PHE A 142 -18.80 -6.40 -7.85
N GLN A 143 -18.43 -5.31 -8.54
CA GLN A 143 -19.02 -4.93 -9.81
C GLN A 143 -18.41 -5.71 -10.96
N LYS A 144 -19.18 -5.99 -12.01
CA LYS A 144 -18.67 -6.66 -13.20
C LYS A 144 -17.42 -5.95 -13.76
N GLY A 145 -16.36 -6.71 -13.96
CA GLY A 145 -15.08 -6.23 -14.46
C GLY A 145 -14.23 -7.36 -15.03
N ASP A 146 -13.23 -6.99 -15.82
CA ASP A 146 -12.32 -7.97 -16.43
C ASP A 146 -11.46 -8.67 -15.36
N THR A 147 -11.03 -9.89 -15.64
CA THR A 147 -10.13 -10.68 -14.77
C THR A 147 -8.88 -9.90 -14.32
N ASN A 148 -8.41 -8.94 -15.13
CA ASN A 148 -7.28 -8.08 -14.79
C ASN A 148 -7.53 -7.12 -13.62
N VAL A 149 -8.78 -6.67 -13.42
CA VAL A 149 -9.17 -5.84 -12.27
C VAL A 149 -9.07 -6.68 -11.00
N TYR A 150 -9.60 -7.88 -11.06
CA TYR A 150 -9.67 -8.82 -9.95
C TYR A 150 -8.34 -9.50 -9.60
N ASN A 151 -7.43 -9.62 -10.58
CA ASN A 151 -6.03 -9.97 -10.33
C ASN A 151 -5.29 -8.96 -9.43
N MET A 152 -5.84 -7.77 -9.20
CA MET A 152 -5.24 -6.76 -8.33
C MET A 152 -5.18 -7.19 -6.87
N VAL A 153 -6.22 -7.88 -6.38
CA VAL A 153 -6.28 -8.33 -4.98
C VAL A 153 -5.46 -9.60 -4.74
N THR A 154 -5.25 -10.43 -5.77
CA THR A 154 -4.49 -11.68 -5.64
C THR A 154 -2.99 -11.52 -5.91
N LYS A 155 -2.56 -10.44 -6.58
CA LYS A 155 -1.14 -10.20 -6.90
C LYS A 155 -0.51 -9.20 -5.94
N LYS A 156 0.34 -9.69 -5.03
CA LYS A 156 1.12 -8.86 -4.08
C LYS A 156 1.81 -7.64 -4.71
N ALA A 157 2.41 -7.79 -5.90
CA ALA A 157 3.07 -6.67 -6.60
C ALA A 157 2.12 -5.49 -6.92
N LEU A 158 0.83 -5.76 -7.11
CA LEU A 158 -0.19 -4.75 -7.33
C LEU A 158 -0.62 -4.08 -6.01
N GLY A 159 -0.65 -4.81 -4.89
CA GLY A 159 -0.81 -4.23 -3.56
C GLY A 159 0.21 -3.13 -3.26
N GLN A 160 1.49 -3.35 -3.59
CA GLN A 160 2.53 -2.31 -3.42
C GLN A 160 2.25 -1.07 -4.27
N THR A 161 1.72 -1.27 -5.48
CA THR A 161 1.38 -0.18 -6.40
C THR A 161 0.19 0.62 -5.86
N VAL A 162 -0.80 -0.03 -5.26
CA VAL A 162 -1.94 0.65 -4.64
C VAL A 162 -1.51 1.41 -3.38
N ALA A 163 -0.71 0.82 -2.49
CA ALA A 163 -0.17 1.52 -1.33
C ALA A 163 0.61 2.79 -1.72
N SER A 164 1.34 2.72 -2.84
CA SER A 164 2.01 3.89 -3.42
C SER A 164 1.06 4.98 -3.90
N HIS A 165 -0.11 4.61 -4.45
CA HIS A 165 -1.15 5.59 -4.80
C HIS A 165 -1.77 6.24 -3.56
N PHE A 166 -1.94 5.49 -2.47
CA PHE A 166 -2.46 6.01 -1.21
C PHE A 166 -1.52 7.06 -0.62
N LEU A 167 -0.20 6.78 -0.58
CA LEU A 167 0.79 7.78 -0.15
C LEU A 167 0.70 9.05 -1.02
N LYS A 168 0.68 8.90 -2.35
CA LYS A 168 0.59 10.05 -3.26
C LYS A 168 -0.69 10.86 -3.00
N TYR A 169 -1.81 10.18 -2.79
CA TYR A 169 -3.08 10.84 -2.49
C TYR A 169 -3.00 11.60 -1.16
N TRP A 170 -2.48 10.98 -0.10
CA TRP A 170 -2.23 11.62 1.19
C TRP A 170 -1.36 12.88 1.07
N LEU A 171 -0.28 12.83 0.29
CA LEU A 171 0.61 13.96 0.06
C LEU A 171 -0.11 15.14 -0.61
N VAL A 172 -0.92 14.86 -1.64
CA VAL A 172 -1.70 15.89 -2.34
C VAL A 172 -2.77 16.49 -1.41
N SER A 173 -3.49 15.65 -0.66
CA SER A 173 -4.61 16.08 0.19
C SER A 173 -4.18 16.87 1.43
N THR A 174 -3.06 16.51 2.05
CA THR A 174 -2.59 17.19 3.27
C THR A 174 -1.78 18.45 2.98
N ARG A 175 -1.10 18.51 1.84
CA ARG A 175 -0.22 19.65 1.49
C ARG A 175 -0.80 20.60 0.45
N GLY A 176 -1.76 20.14 -0.36
CA GLY A 176 -2.46 20.97 -1.34
C GLY A 176 -3.52 21.89 -0.75
N SER A 177 -3.87 21.74 0.53
CA SER A 177 -5.01 22.42 1.18
C SER A 177 -4.64 23.43 2.28
N LEU A 178 -3.36 23.80 2.45
CA LEU A 178 -2.98 24.85 3.42
C LEU A 178 -3.41 26.24 2.92
N PRO A 179 -4.23 27.01 3.67
CA PRO A 179 -4.62 28.37 3.29
C PRO A 179 -3.42 29.31 3.44
N GLY A 180 -2.93 29.86 2.33
CA GLY A 180 -1.92 30.93 2.32
C GLY A 180 -0.51 30.53 1.88
N GLY A 181 -0.26 29.27 1.50
CA GLY A 181 1.03 28.86 0.95
C GLY A 181 1.06 29.03 -0.57
N ASN A 182 2.09 29.71 -1.09
CA ASN A 182 2.45 29.64 -2.50
C ASN A 182 2.28 28.22 -3.03
N HIS A 183 1.58 28.05 -4.16
CA HIS A 183 1.37 26.80 -4.88
C HIS A 183 2.70 26.15 -5.32
N HIS A 184 3.53 25.75 -4.38
CA HIS A 184 4.47 24.67 -4.60
C HIS A 184 3.58 23.46 -4.76
N GLN A 185 3.30 23.14 -6.03
CA GLN A 185 2.78 21.84 -6.41
C GLN A 185 3.45 20.79 -5.52
N PRO A 186 2.70 19.76 -5.07
CA PRO A 186 3.30 18.61 -4.40
C PRO A 186 4.52 18.25 -5.24
N ALA A 187 5.73 18.37 -4.67
CA ALA A 187 6.97 18.58 -5.41
C ALA A 187 6.99 17.73 -6.68
N GLU A 188 7.23 18.33 -7.85
CA GLU A 188 7.30 17.66 -9.17
C GLU A 188 8.19 16.38 -9.17
N ASN A 189 8.96 16.17 -8.10
CA ASN A 189 9.79 15.01 -7.77
C ASN A 189 9.10 13.86 -6.98
N HIS A 190 7.78 13.86 -6.76
CA HIS A 190 7.06 12.79 -6.02
C HIS A 190 7.39 11.35 -6.46
N PRO A 191 7.51 11.02 -7.76
CA PRO A 191 7.94 9.70 -8.19
C PRO A 191 9.34 9.34 -7.67
N GLY A 192 10.27 10.29 -7.66
CA GLY A 192 11.64 10.11 -7.16
C GLY A 192 11.70 9.90 -5.66
N ILE A 193 10.83 10.57 -4.89
CA ILE A 193 10.76 10.40 -3.43
C ILE A 193 10.24 9.00 -3.05
N LEU A 194 9.16 8.54 -3.70
CA LEU A 194 8.66 7.20 -3.47
C LEU A 194 9.70 6.14 -3.87
N GLU A 195 10.41 6.35 -4.98
CA GLU A 195 11.50 5.48 -5.39
C GLU A 195 12.65 5.48 -4.38
N LEU A 196 12.98 6.64 -3.79
CA LEU A 196 13.98 6.77 -2.74
C LEU A 196 13.57 5.98 -1.49
N ILE A 197 12.34 6.16 -0.98
CA ILE A 197 11.82 5.40 0.18
C ILE A 197 11.87 3.90 -0.11
N ASN A 198 11.37 3.47 -1.27
CA ASN A 198 11.40 2.07 -1.67
C ASN A 198 12.84 1.52 -1.74
N LYS A 199 13.81 2.32 -2.20
CA LYS A 199 15.24 1.95 -2.21
C LYS A 199 15.79 1.87 -0.79
N ILE A 200 15.48 2.82 0.09
CA ILE A 200 15.90 2.79 1.51
C ILE A 200 15.42 1.48 2.15
N ILE A 201 14.13 1.17 2.04
CA ILE A 201 13.55 -0.06 2.59
C ILE A 201 14.23 -1.29 1.99
N PHE A 202 14.41 -1.33 0.67
CA PHE A 202 15.02 -2.46 -0.02
C PHE A 202 16.48 -2.69 0.41
N TYR A 203 17.30 -1.63 0.40
CA TYR A 203 18.73 -1.76 0.70
C TYR A 203 19.00 -1.96 2.19
N SER A 204 18.21 -1.36 3.08
CA SER A 204 18.28 -1.65 4.52
C SER A 204 17.92 -3.09 4.86
N ASN A 205 17.14 -3.76 4.00
CA ASN A 205 16.73 -5.17 4.16
C ASN A 205 17.35 -6.09 3.11
N TYR A 206 18.43 -5.66 2.45
CA TYR A 206 18.98 -6.31 1.26
C TYR A 206 19.26 -7.79 1.47
N LYS A 207 19.95 -8.15 2.56
CA LYS A 207 20.31 -9.54 2.87
C LYS A 207 19.08 -10.43 3.05
N SER A 208 18.03 -9.93 3.69
CA SER A 208 16.78 -10.69 3.89
C SER A 208 16.05 -10.89 2.56
N ILE A 209 15.88 -9.81 1.80
CA ILE A 209 15.19 -9.81 0.50
C ILE A 209 15.92 -10.68 -0.53
N THR A 210 17.25 -10.71 -0.47
CA THR A 210 18.10 -11.45 -1.42
C THR A 210 18.46 -12.87 -0.98
N ARG A 211 18.09 -13.29 0.23
CA ARG A 211 18.39 -14.64 0.74
C ARG A 211 17.75 -15.74 -0.12
N ASP A 212 16.53 -15.51 -0.58
CA ASP A 212 15.75 -16.45 -1.42
C ASP A 212 16.18 -16.42 -2.90
N ILE A 213 17.34 -15.85 -3.20
CA ILE A 213 17.92 -15.78 -4.55
C ILE A 213 19.12 -16.72 -4.68
N THR A 214 19.82 -16.96 -3.56
CA THR A 214 21.07 -17.72 -3.50
C THR A 214 20.90 -19.19 -3.11
N ASN A 215 19.66 -19.64 -2.92
CA ASN A 215 19.27 -21.05 -2.78
C ASN A 215 18.46 -21.46 -4.00
#